data_AF-A0A9D0NZI6-F1
#
_entry.id   AF-A0A9D0NZI6-F1
#
_cell.length_a   1.000
_cell.length_b   1.000
_cell.length_c   1.000
_cell.angle_alpha   90.00
_cell.angle_beta   90.00
_cell.angle_gamma   90.00
#
_symmetry.space_group_name_H-M   'P 1'
#
loop_
_entity.id
_entity.type
_entity.pdbx_description
1 polymer ?
#
loop_
_entity_poly.entity_id
_entity_poly.type
_entity_poly.pdbx_seq_one_letter_code
_entity_poly.pdbx_strand_id
1 'polypeptide(L)'
;MSDQFELSEQLFTDVKSAIQGHDGRASDDLIAVQYMAAMMGYVLASQNMSREKRRDILDQLHAFAGHVLEQVEGNQPQPPAEDAFGIWRPGDA
;
A
#
# COMPACT_ATOMS: atom_id res chain seq x y z
N MET A 1 -17.94 10.51 7.16
CA MET A 1 -17.43 9.16 6.93
C MET A 1 -16.34 9.31 5.90
N SER A 2 -15.08 9.25 6.32
CA SER A 2 -13.93 9.34 5.42
C SER A 2 -13.91 8.05 4.60
N ASP A 3 -14.09 8.15 3.27
CA ASP A 3 -13.80 7.05 2.33
C ASP A 3 -12.29 6.80 2.36
N GLN A 4 -11.84 6.11 3.41
CA GLN A 4 -10.45 5.72 3.57
C GLN A 4 -10.25 4.52 2.66
N PHE A 5 -9.36 4.67 1.69
CA PHE A 5 -9.03 3.62 0.72
C PHE A 5 -8.47 2.40 1.47
N GLU A 6 -9.29 1.39 1.70
CA GLU A 6 -8.87 0.11 2.27
C GLU A 6 -8.50 -0.84 1.14
N LEU A 7 -7.20 -1.00 0.92
CA LEU A 7 -6.69 -2.12 0.13
C LEU A 7 -6.97 -3.40 0.90
N SER A 8 -7.93 -4.20 0.43
CA SER A 8 -8.09 -5.56 0.92
C SER A 8 -7.00 -6.45 0.33
N GLU A 9 -6.43 -7.34 1.15
CA GLU A 9 -5.47 -8.35 0.69
C GLU A 9 -6.04 -9.19 -0.46
N GLN A 10 -7.37 -9.41 -0.45
CA GLN A 10 -8.08 -10.10 -1.51
C GLN A 10 -8.00 -9.35 -2.84
N LEU A 11 -8.21 -8.03 -2.84
CA LEU A 11 -8.13 -7.22 -4.06
C LEU A 11 -6.73 -7.27 -4.65
N PHE A 12 -5.69 -7.15 -3.83
CA PHE A 12 -4.30 -7.29 -4.29
C PHE A 12 -4.05 -8.66 -4.91
N THR A 13 -4.54 -9.73 -4.25
CA THR A 13 -4.39 -11.11 -4.72
C THR A 13 -5.06 -11.33 -6.07
N ASP A 14 -6.30 -10.85 -6.24
CA ASP A 14 -7.06 -11.00 -7.48
C ASP A 14 -6.39 -10.26 -8.65
N VAL A 15 -5.91 -9.03 -8.41
CA VAL A 15 -5.19 -8.25 -9.40
C VAL A 15 -3.86 -8.92 -9.77
N LYS A 16 -3.09 -9.40 -8.78
CA LYS A 16 -1.83 -10.12 -9.01
C LYS A 16 -2.06 -11.37 -9.86
N SER A 17 -3.10 -12.15 -9.56
CA SER A 17 -3.47 -13.34 -10.32
C SER A 17 -3.79 -13.02 -11.79
N ALA A 18 -4.54 -11.93 -12.03
CA ALA A 18 -4.82 -11.46 -13.39
C ALA A 18 -3.52 -11.10 -14.15
N ILE A 19 -2.59 -10.39 -13.50
CA ILE A 19 -1.29 -10.03 -14.10
C ILE A 19 -0.47 -11.29 -14.40
N GLN A 20 -0.43 -12.26 -13.48
CA GLN A 20 0.26 -13.54 -13.67
C GLN A 20 -0.27 -14.34 -14.85
N GLY A 21 -1.56 -14.24 -15.16
CA GLY A 21 -2.15 -14.83 -16.36
C GLY A 21 -1.54 -14.31 -17.67
N HIS A 22 -0.92 -13.12 -17.65
CA HIS A 22 -0.25 -12.51 -18.79
C HIS A 22 1.28 -12.64 -18.74
N ASP A 23 1.89 -12.53 -17.56
CA ASP A 23 3.33 -12.73 -17.34
C ASP A 23 3.59 -13.51 -16.05
N GLY A 24 4.09 -14.75 -16.17
CA GLY A 24 4.41 -15.61 -15.04
C GLY A 24 5.49 -15.04 -14.10
N ARG A 25 6.28 -14.05 -14.55
CA ARG A 25 7.22 -13.32 -13.68
C ARG A 25 6.52 -12.50 -12.61
N ALA A 26 5.24 -12.15 -12.78
CA ALA A 26 4.44 -11.48 -11.76
C ALA A 26 4.06 -12.40 -10.57
N SER A 27 4.62 -13.61 -10.51
CA SER A 27 4.75 -14.37 -9.26
C SER A 27 5.51 -13.59 -8.19
N ASP A 28 6.50 -12.79 -8.61
CA ASP A 28 7.19 -11.78 -7.78
C ASP A 28 6.29 -10.55 -7.56
N ASP A 29 6.09 -10.18 -6.29
CA ASP A 29 5.28 -9.03 -5.89
C ASP A 29 5.82 -7.70 -6.42
N LEU A 30 7.13 -7.52 -6.48
CA LEU A 30 7.74 -6.29 -7.01
C LEU A 30 7.49 -6.15 -8.51
N ILE A 31 7.43 -7.27 -9.24
CA ILE A 31 7.07 -7.25 -10.66
C ILE A 31 5.58 -6.93 -10.82
N ALA A 32 4.71 -7.52 -10.00
CA ALA A 32 3.28 -7.20 -10.02
C ALA A 32 3.00 -5.72 -9.73
N VAL A 33 3.69 -5.12 -8.74
CA VAL A 33 3.57 -3.69 -8.42
C VAL A 33 4.07 -2.80 -9.57
N GLN A 34 5.14 -3.20 -10.27
CA GLN A 34 5.59 -2.48 -11.47
C GLN A 34 4.51 -2.47 -12.58
N TYR A 35 3.82 -3.59 -12.78
CA TYR A 35 2.69 -3.65 -13.71
C TYR A 35 1.55 -2.72 -13.31
N MET A 36 1.18 -2.69 -12.03
CA MET A 36 0.16 -1.77 -11.52
C MET A 36 0.56 -0.30 -11.75
N ALA A 37 1.83 0.04 -11.52
CA ALA A 37 2.35 1.38 -11.82
C ALA A 37 2.30 1.71 -13.32
N ALA A 38 2.68 0.77 -14.18
CA ALA A 38 2.60 0.92 -15.62
C ALA A 38 1.14 1.09 -16.11
N MET A 39 0.19 0.36 -15.50
CA MET A 39 -1.24 0.47 -15.80
C MET A 39 -1.77 1.87 -15.49
N MET A 40 -1.35 2.52 -14.39
CA MET A 40 -1.73 3.91 -14.11
C MET A 40 -1.32 4.83 -15.27
N GLY A 41 -0.08 4.73 -15.74
CA GLY A 41 0.42 5.52 -16.87
C GLY A 41 -0.32 5.21 -18.18
N TYR A 42 -0.56 3.93 -18.47
CA TYR A 42 -1.29 3.48 -19.65
C TYR A 42 -2.74 3.98 -19.69
N VAL A 43 -3.46 3.85 -18.56
CA VAL A 43 -4.84 4.32 -18.44
C VAL A 43 -4.91 5.83 -18.56
N LEU A 44 -4.00 6.59 -17.95
CA LEU A 44 -3.96 8.04 -18.11
C LEU A 44 -3.68 8.44 -19.55
N ALA A 45 -2.77 7.76 -20.24
CA ALA A 45 -2.44 8.03 -21.64
C ALA A 45 -3.63 7.84 -22.58
N SER A 46 -4.58 6.96 -22.26
CA SER A 46 -5.79 6.72 -23.06
C SER A 46 -6.92 7.72 -22.81
N GLN A 47 -6.81 8.58 -21.80
CA GLN A 47 -7.85 9.57 -21.49
C GLN A 47 -7.79 10.78 -22.43
N ASN A 48 -8.96 11.27 -22.83
CA ASN A 48 -9.11 12.49 -23.61
C ASN A 48 -8.94 13.74 -22.73
N MET A 49 -7.69 14.08 -22.44
CA MET A 49 -7.31 15.27 -21.67
C MET A 49 -5.98 15.85 -22.16
N SER A 50 -5.62 17.05 -21.70
CA SER A 50 -4.33 17.66 -22.05
C SER A 50 -3.16 16.88 -21.45
N ARG A 51 -1.97 17.03 -22.05
CA ARG A 51 -0.74 16.40 -21.55
C ARG A 51 -0.41 16.86 -20.13
N GLU A 52 -0.60 18.15 -19.85
CA GLU A 52 -0.38 18.76 -18.54
C GLU A 52 -1.29 18.11 -17.50
N LYS A 53 -2.59 18.01 -17.78
CA LYS A 53 -3.55 17.38 -16.87
C LYS A 53 -3.23 15.92 -16.58
N ARG A 54 -2.76 15.15 -17.58
CA ARG A 54 -2.28 13.77 -17.33
C ARG A 54 -1.09 13.74 -16.38
N ARG A 55 -0.14 14.68 -16.53
CA ARG A 55 1.05 14.76 -15.68
C ARG A 55 0.65 15.09 -14.25
N ASP A 56 -0.19 16.11 -14.07
CA ASP A 56 -0.66 16.52 -12.74
C ASP A 56 -1.36 15.38 -11.99
N ILE A 57 -2.22 14.62 -12.68
CA ILE A 57 -2.89 13.46 -12.08
C ILE A 57 -1.88 12.35 -11.75
N LEU A 58 -0.90 12.08 -12.61
CA LEU A 58 0.12 11.08 -12.35
C LEU A 58 0.94 11.44 -11.10
N ASP A 59 1.28 12.72 -10.93
CA ASP A 59 2.03 13.20 -9.77
C ASP A 59 1.19 13.09 -8.48
N GLN A 60 -0.12 13.35 -8.56
CA GLN A 60 -1.06 13.11 -7.44
C GLN A 60 -1.15 11.62 -7.06
N LEU A 61 -1.18 10.72 -8.04
CA LEU A 61 -1.20 9.27 -7.79
C LEU A 61 0.10 8.80 -7.14
N HIS A 62 1.24 9.34 -7.57
CA HIS A 62 2.53 9.04 -6.95
C HIS A 62 2.58 9.50 -5.48
N ALA A 63 2.12 10.73 -5.21
CA ALA A 63 2.02 11.22 -3.85
C ALA A 63 1.07 10.35 -3.00
N PHE A 64 -0.09 9.99 -3.53
CA PHE A 64 -1.06 9.13 -2.85
C PHE A 64 -0.46 7.75 -2.51
N ALA A 65 0.23 7.11 -3.45
CA ALA A 65 0.90 5.83 -3.21
C ALA A 65 1.92 5.92 -2.06
N GLY A 66 2.66 7.02 -1.96
CA GLY A 66 3.56 7.29 -0.84
C GLY A 66 2.84 7.37 0.51
N HIS A 67 1.71 8.10 0.58
CA HIS A 67 0.92 8.21 1.82
C HIS A 67 0.35 6.84 2.25
N VAL A 68 -0.08 6.00 1.29
CA VAL A 68 -0.57 4.65 1.60
C VAL A 68 0.54 3.78 2.17
N LEU A 69 1.75 3.85 1.62
CA LEU A 69 2.91 3.13 2.15
C LEU A 69 3.19 3.54 3.60
N GLU A 70 3.29 4.85 3.87
CA GLU A 70 3.52 5.38 5.21
C GLU A 70 2.42 4.95 6.19
N GLN A 71 1.16 4.93 5.76
CA GLN A 71 0.03 4.49 6.57
C GLN A 71 0.13 3.00 6.94
N VAL A 72 0.50 2.14 5.99
CA VAL A 72 0.62 0.69 6.22
C VAL A 72 1.81 0.38 7.13
N GLU A 73 2.95 1.06 6.92
CA GLU A 73 4.14 0.92 7.78
C GLU A 73 3.88 1.46 9.20
N GLY A 74 3.18 2.59 9.33
CA GLY A 74 2.85 3.21 10.61
C GLY A 74 1.81 2.45 11.44
N ASN A 75 0.97 1.64 10.81
CA ASN A 75 -0.01 0.77 11.48
C ASN A 75 0.57 -0.58 11.93
N GLN A 76 1.88 -0.83 11.76
CA GLN A 76 2.49 -2.02 12.34
C GLN A 76 2.42 -1.94 13.88
N PRO A 77 1.88 -2.96 14.57
CA PRO A 77 1.80 -2.96 16.02
C PRO A 77 3.21 -2.86 16.58
N GLN A 78 3.51 -1.77 17.29
CA GLN A 78 4.73 -1.69 18.10
C GLN A 78 4.69 -2.86 19.10
N PRO A 79 5.78 -3.63 19.26
CA PRO A 79 5.84 -4.63 20.30
C PRO A 79 5.55 -3.92 21.63
N PRO A 80 4.68 -4.48 22.49
CA PRO A 80 4.37 -3.85 23.76
C PRO A 80 5.68 -3.63 24.52
N ALA A 81 5.92 -2.39 24.92
CA ALA A 81 7.00 -2.09 25.84
C ALA A 81 6.78 -2.98 27.07
N GLU A 82 7.70 -3.91 27.31
CA GLU A 82 7.79 -4.61 28.59
C GLU A 82 8.17 -3.56 29.64
N ASP A 83 7.18 -2.80 30.10
CA ASP A 83 7.28 -2.05 31.34
C ASP A 83 7.56 -3.09 32.41
N ALA A 84 8.83 -3.13 32.84
CA ALA A 84 9.28 -3.79 34.05
C ALA A 84 8.57 -3.16 35.25
N PHE A 85 7.30 -3.54 35.44
CA PHE A 85 6.56 -3.31 36.67
C PHE A 85 7.28 -4.09 37.76
N GLY A 86 7.99 -3.34 38.60
CA GLY A 86 8.62 -3.85 39.81
C GLY A 86 7.62 -4.71 40.58
N ILE A 87 7.98 -5.98 40.76
CA ILE A 87 7.23 -6.93 41.58
C ILE A 87 7.23 -6.40 43.01
N TRP A 88 6.12 -5.80 43.44
CA TRP A 88 5.89 -5.55 44.86
C TRP A 88 5.48 -6.88 45.51
N ARG A 89 6.26 -7.34 46.51
CA ARG A 89 5.90 -8.49 47.36
C ARG A 89 5.45 -7.96 48.73
N PRO A 90 4.17 -8.08 49.13
CA PRO A 90 3.78 -7.84 50.52
C PRO A 90 4.30 -8.96 51.41
N GLY A 91 5.10 -8.63 52.44
CA GLY A 91 5.54 -9.62 53.44
C GLY A 91 6.63 -9.21 54.43
N ASP A 92 7.39 -8.14 54.19
CA ASP A 92 8.39 -7.65 55.15
C ASP A 92 7.87 -6.47 55.98
N ALA A 93 7.12 -6.78 57.05
CA ALA A 93 6.97 -5.98 58.28
C ALA A 93 6.30 -6.81 59.37
#